data_AF-A0A7C1JWI4-F1
#
_entry.id   AF-A0A7C1JWI4-F1
#
_cell.length_a   1.000
_cell.length_b   1.000
_cell.length_c   1.000
_cell.angle_alpha   90.00
_cell.angle_beta   90.00
_cell.angle_gamma   90.00
#
_symmetry.space_group_name_H-M   'P 1'
#
loop_
_entity.id
_entity.type
_entity.pdbx_description
1 polymer ?
#
loop_
_entity_poly.entity_id
_entity_poly.type
_entity_poly.pdbx_seq_one_letter_code
_entity_poly.pdbx_strand_id
1 'polypeptide(L)'
;MDTTLVEKLAAHGLADHEIADVLGISERTIQRRCRVALDRGRAKLKVSLRRWQIRAAKRGNVTMLIWLGKQYLGQRDPPAATEGETVHVVER
;
A
#
# COMPACT_ATOMS: atom_id res chain seq x y z
N MET A 1 -23.91 1.03 12.07
CA MET A 1 -22.54 1.55 11.98
C MET A 1 -22.33 1.95 10.54
N ASP A 2 -21.91 3.19 10.27
CA ASP A 2 -21.76 3.67 8.89
C ASP A 2 -20.52 3.05 8.24
N THR A 3 -20.74 1.99 7.46
CA THR A 3 -19.69 1.27 6.72
C THR A 3 -19.14 2.08 5.56
N THR A 4 -19.90 3.05 5.04
CA THR A 4 -19.46 3.91 3.94
C THR A 4 -18.39 4.87 4.43
N LEU A 5 -18.57 5.45 5.62
CA LEU A 5 -17.55 6.29 6.25
C LEU A 5 -16.28 5.51 6.58
N VAL A 6 -16.41 4.29 7.13
CA VAL A 6 -15.25 3.39 7.37
C VAL A 6 -14.47 3.13 6.08
N GLU A 7 -15.15 2.77 4.99
CA GLU A 7 -14.50 2.49 3.70
C GLU A 7 -13.77 3.74 3.16
N LYS A 8 -14.35 4.93 3.32
CA LYS A 8 -13.71 6.20 2.92
C LYS A 8 -12.44 6.47 3.73
N LEU A 9 -12.52 6.39 5.06
CA LEU A 9 -11.37 6.65 5.95
C LEU A 9 -10.24 5.64 5.70
N ALA A 10 -10.57 4.36 5.55
CA ALA A 10 -9.59 3.33 5.21
C ALA A 10 -8.94 3.57 3.83
N ALA A 11 -9.69 4.11 2.86
CA ALA A 11 -9.17 4.50 1.55
C ALA A 11 -8.21 5.70 1.58
N HIS A 12 -8.26 6.52 2.64
CA HIS A 12 -7.31 7.59 2.90
C HIS A 12 -6.04 7.12 3.63
N GLY A 13 -6.00 5.86 4.09
CA GLY A 13 -4.81 5.28 4.73
C GLY A 13 -4.81 5.29 6.25
N LEU A 14 -5.87 5.81 6.90
CA LEU A 14 -6.00 5.82 8.36
C LEU A 14 -6.05 4.41 8.90
N ALA A 15 -5.30 4.08 9.95
CA ALA A 15 -5.31 2.81 10.67
C ALA A 15 -6.64 2.55 11.38
N ASP A 16 -6.90 1.29 11.75
CA ASP A 16 -8.19 0.89 12.30
C ASP A 16 -8.52 1.59 13.63
N HIS A 17 -7.51 1.86 14.48
CA HIS A 17 -7.65 2.65 15.70
C HIS A 17 -8.01 4.12 15.42
N GLU A 18 -7.39 4.76 14.43
CA GLU A 18 -7.71 6.14 14.04
C GLU A 18 -9.15 6.23 13.53
N ILE A 19 -9.59 5.24 12.75
CA ILE A 19 -11.00 5.14 12.30
C ILE A 19 -11.93 4.96 13.52
N ALA A 20 -11.50 4.21 14.53
CA ALA A 20 -12.24 3.98 15.76
C ALA A 20 -12.42 5.26 16.58
N ASP A 21 -11.34 6.03 16.72
CA ASP A 21 -11.34 7.33 17.39
C ASP A 21 -12.26 8.33 16.70
N VAL A 22 -12.22 8.39 15.36
CA VAL A 22 -13.12 9.24 14.55
C VAL A 22 -14.59 8.88 14.76
N LEU A 23 -14.90 7.59 14.93
CA LEU A 23 -16.26 7.08 15.08
C LEU A 23 -16.72 6.99 16.55
N GLY A 24 -15.85 7.28 17.52
CA GLY A 24 -16.15 7.19 18.95
C GLY A 24 -16.51 5.78 19.41
N ILE A 25 -15.89 4.75 18.82
CA ILE A 25 -16.14 3.34 19.15
C ILE A 25 -14.83 2.58 19.33
N SER A 26 -14.87 1.39 19.91
CA SER A 26 -13.67 0.56 20.05
C SER A 26 -13.18 0.00 18.72
N GLU A 27 -11.86 -0.06 18.55
CA GLU A 27 -11.22 -0.67 17.37
C GLU A 27 -11.70 -2.11 17.14
N ARG A 28 -11.84 -2.91 18.21
CA ARG A 28 -12.37 -4.28 18.15
C ARG A 28 -13.76 -4.36 17.51
N THR A 29 -14.60 -3.34 17.71
CA THR A 29 -15.93 -3.27 17.10
C THR A 29 -15.84 -3.09 15.59
N ILE A 30 -14.93 -2.24 15.13
CA ILE A 30 -14.70 -1.99 13.70
C ILE A 30 -14.12 -3.23 13.02
N GLN A 31 -13.07 -3.81 13.59
CA GLN A 31 -12.42 -5.01 13.06
C GLN A 31 -13.42 -6.17 12.89
N ARG A 32 -14.36 -6.31 13.83
CA ARG A 32 -15.37 -7.37 13.77
C ARG A 32 -16.53 -7.06 12.82
N ARG A 33 -17.06 -5.82 12.84
CA ARG A 33 -18.32 -5.47 12.16
C ARG A 33 -18.13 -4.82 10.79
N CYS A 34 -16.95 -4.31 10.49
CA CYS A 34 -16.69 -3.52 9.29
C CYS A 34 -15.49 -4.00 8.48
N ARG A 35 -15.06 -5.26 8.68
CA ARG A 35 -13.95 -5.87 7.93
C ARG A 35 -14.06 -5.69 6.42
N VAL A 36 -15.24 -5.93 5.84
CA VAL A 36 -15.46 -5.79 4.39
C VAL A 36 -15.25 -4.33 3.93
N ALA A 37 -15.70 -3.35 4.72
CA ALA A 37 -15.53 -1.93 4.40
C ALA A 37 -14.06 -1.50 4.53
N LEU A 38 -13.37 -1.97 5.58
CA LEU A 38 -11.93 -1.76 5.76
C LEU A 38 -11.17 -2.33 4.55
N ASP A 39 -11.39 -3.60 4.21
CA ASP A 39 -10.72 -4.29 3.10
C ASP A 39 -10.95 -3.54 1.76
N ARG A 40 -12.19 -3.13 1.48
CA ARG A 40 -12.53 -2.33 0.29
C ARG A 40 -11.82 -0.98 0.28
N GLY A 41 -11.77 -0.29 1.43
CA GLY A 41 -11.05 0.98 1.56
C GLY A 41 -9.56 0.81 1.30
N ARG A 42 -8.93 -0.20 1.93
CA ARG A 42 -7.51 -0.52 1.69
C ARG A 42 -7.22 -0.88 0.24
N ALA A 43 -8.13 -1.60 -0.42
CA ALA A 43 -7.99 -1.88 -1.85
C ALA A 43 -8.00 -0.59 -2.70
N LYS A 44 -8.89 0.36 -2.39
CA LYS A 44 -8.93 1.68 -3.05
C LYS A 44 -7.64 2.47 -2.84
N LEU A 45 -7.08 2.46 -1.62
CA LEU A 45 -5.79 3.08 -1.35
C LEU A 45 -4.69 2.53 -2.27
N LYS A 46 -4.61 1.19 -2.40
CA LYS A 46 -3.63 0.54 -3.28
C LYS A 46 -3.79 0.95 -4.75
N VAL A 47 -5.03 1.09 -5.23
CA VAL A 47 -5.31 1.56 -6.60
C VAL A 47 -4.87 3.02 -6.77
N SER A 48 -5.21 3.89 -5.82
CA SER A 48 -4.80 5.31 -5.84
C SER A 48 -3.29 5.47 -5.83
N LEU A 49 -2.57 4.74 -4.97
CA LEU A 49 -1.10 4.75 -4.90
C LEU A 49 -0.46 4.35 -6.23
N ARG A 50 -0.95 3.29 -6.89
CA ARG A 50 -0.46 2.89 -8.23
C ARG A 50 -0.64 3.99 -9.25
N ARG A 51 -1.82 4.63 -9.28
CA ARG A 51 -2.08 5.78 -10.17
C ARG A 51 -1.13 6.93 -9.90
N TRP A 52 -0.83 7.21 -8.63
CA TRP A 52 0.12 8.26 -8.26
C TRP A 52 1.55 7.93 -8.67
N GLN A 53 2.00 6.68 -8.46
CA GLN A 53 3.30 6.22 -8.94
C GLN A 53 3.45 6.39 -10.47
N ILE A 54 2.44 5.99 -11.26
CA ILE A 54 2.44 6.16 -12.72
C ILE A 54 2.50 7.64 -13.13
N ARG A 55 1.72 8.51 -12.47
CA ARG A 55 1.75 9.95 -12.76
C ARG A 55 3.09 10.59 -12.38
N ALA A 56 3.62 10.22 -11.21
CA ALA A 56 4.84 10.79 -10.67
C ALA A 56 6.10 10.31 -11.40
N ALA A 57 6.06 9.16 -12.07
CA ALA A 57 7.12 8.73 -12.98
C ALA A 57 7.49 9.80 -14.02
N LYS A 58 6.60 10.79 -14.24
CA LYS A 58 6.85 11.93 -15.13
C LYS A 58 7.19 13.25 -14.42
N ARG A 59 7.02 13.42 -13.09
CA ARG A 59 7.15 14.75 -12.41
C ARG A 59 7.10 14.81 -10.85
N GLY A 60 7.03 13.70 -10.11
CA GLY A 60 6.72 13.72 -8.66
C GLY A 60 7.91 13.56 -7.70
N ASN A 61 7.67 13.68 -6.38
CA ASN A 61 8.62 13.28 -5.34
C ASN A 61 8.69 11.74 -5.28
N VAL A 62 9.61 11.19 -6.07
CA VAL A 62 9.77 9.75 -6.32
C VAL A 62 10.03 8.98 -5.02
N THR A 63 10.81 9.53 -4.09
CA THR A 63 11.22 8.86 -2.85
C THR A 63 10.04 8.48 -1.97
N MET A 64 9.12 9.42 -1.72
CA MET A 64 7.94 9.14 -0.89
C MET A 64 7.02 8.08 -1.53
N LEU A 65 6.88 8.11 -2.86
CA LEU A 65 6.03 7.16 -3.58
C LEU A 65 6.65 5.76 -3.65
N ILE A 66 7.98 5.65 -3.68
CA ILE A 66 8.67 4.36 -3.53
C ILE A 66 8.41 3.81 -2.13
N TRP A 67 8.58 4.61 -1.08
CA TRP A 67 8.35 4.16 0.29
C TRP A 67 6.91 3.67 0.51
N LEU A 68 5.91 4.45 0.08
CA LEU A 68 4.50 4.05 0.14
C LEU A 68 4.21 2.79 -0.69
N GLY A 69 4.87 2.65 -1.84
CA GLY A 69 4.81 1.44 -2.66
C GLY A 69 5.29 0.19 -1.93
N LYS A 70 6.40 0.29 -1.20
CA LYS A 70 6.90 -0.80 -0.35
C LYS A 70 5.90 -1.15 0.75
N GLN A 71 5.41 -0.15 1.48
CA GLN A 71 4.51 -0.35 2.62
C GLN A 71 3.15 -0.94 2.23
N TYR A 72 2.50 -0.41 1.19
CA TYR A 72 1.10 -0.75 0.87
C TYR A 72 0.94 -1.67 -0.33
N LEU A 73 1.91 -1.72 -1.25
CA LEU A 73 1.83 -2.51 -2.49
C LEU A 73 2.71 -3.76 -2.45
N GLY A 74 3.53 -3.96 -1.41
CA GLY A 74 4.44 -5.10 -1.30
C GLY A 74 5.61 -5.03 -2.28
N GLN A 75 5.91 -3.84 -2.82
CA GLN A 75 7.08 -3.64 -3.66
C GLN A 75 8.36 -3.85 -2.86
N ARG A 76 9.39 -4.41 -3.48
CA ARG A 76 10.69 -4.70 -2.84
C ARG A 76 11.81 -4.19 -3.74
N ASP A 77 12.94 -3.90 -3.12
CA ASP A 77 14.15 -3.61 -3.88
C ASP A 77 14.60 -4.87 -4.62
N PRO A 78 15.21 -4.73 -5.80
CA PRO A 78 15.85 -5.86 -6.47
C PRO A 78 16.91 -6.47 -5.54
N PRO A 79 17.14 -7.79 -5.62
CA PRO A 79 18.27 -8.41 -4.92
C PRO A 79 19.56 -7.70 -5.33
N ALA A 80 20.49 -7.57 -4.38
CA ALA A 80 21.81 -7.04 -4.67
C ALA A 80 22.43 -7.86 -5.81
N ALA A 81 23.03 -7.19 -6.80
CA ALA A 81 23.69 -7.87 -7.89
C ALA A 81 24.77 -8.78 -7.30
N THR A 82 24.58 -10.09 -7.43
CA THR A 82 25.65 -11.06 -7.20
C THR A 82 26.69 -10.85 -8.29
N GLU A 83 27.95 -10.62 -7.91
CA GLU A 83 29.07 -10.51 -8.83
C GLU A 83 29.05 -11.70 -9.80
N GLY A 84 29.08 -11.40 -11.10
CA GLY A 84 28.74 -12.34 -12.15
C GLY A 84 29.65 -13.56 -12.19
N GLU A 85 29.04 -14.74 -12.32
CA GLU A 85 29.74 -15.90 -12.88
C GLU A 85 30.24 -15.52 -14.27
N THR A 86 31.57 -15.51 -14.42
CA THR A 86 32.20 -15.34 -15.72
C THR A 86 31.89 -16.60 -16.54
N VAL A 87 30.95 -16.48 -17.48
CA VAL A 87 30.66 -17.56 -18.42
C VAL A 87 31.86 -17.69 -19.36
N HIS A 88 32.73 -18.66 -19.10
CA HIS A 88 33.77 -19.05 -20.03
C HIS A 88 33.10 -19.75 -21.24
N VAL A 89 32.86 -18.98 -22.30
CA VAL A 89 32.46 -19.52 -23.59
C VAL A 89 33.66 -20.26 -24.15
N VAL A 90 33.62 -21.60 -24.11
CA VAL A 90 34.59 -22.44 -24.82
C VAL A 90 34.13 -22.53 -26.27
N GLU A 91 34.74 -21.74 -27.15
CA GLU A 91 34.64 -21.95 -28.60
C GLU A 91 35.34 -23.27 -28.96
N ARG A 92 34.67 -24.09 -29.78
CA ARG A 92 35.22 -25.31 -30.40
C ARG A 92 35.66 -25.02 -31.82
#